data_AF-A0A4Y2LGM2-F1
#
_entry.id   AF-A0A4Y2LGM2-F1
#
_cell.length_a   1.000
_cell.length_b   1.000
_cell.length_c   1.000
_cell.angle_alpha   90.00
_cell.angle_beta   90.00
_cell.angle_gamma   90.00
#
_symmetry.space_group_name_H-M   'P 1'
#
loop_
_entity.id
_entity.type
_entity.pdbx_description
1 polymer ?
#
loop_
_entity_poly.entity_id
_entity_poly.type
_entity_poly.pdbx_seq_one_letter_code
_entity_poly.pdbx_strand_id
1 'polypeptide(L)'
;MECLNYNPLPLKEMALRKVASVLWMQQDILIALKSFPQKFFFTDGKVPEIGGETAEEKTYYKISKLLLPESLKKRLIDTTKHMGIKLRTWRVFHKIYLNFYEDEIDIDEHVLEKVSWTTTGEVHYLKTSEELLSSNTIDIGTGYKLASLYCLEEHVRLSWAELPEVTRRRFYLGFRMNLQYWWPYFINQEDSHLASLATPYGGDMLRFNQFAFEFSTKKGNKAALSFFQKLTSEEKEVSLISATGQIFLYQENVIELYHEYFNDS
;
A
#
# COMPACT_ATOMS: atom_id res chain seq x y z
N MET A 1 11.20 19.04 21.38
CA MET A 1 10.99 19.44 19.97
C MET A 1 12.26 19.07 19.22
N GLU A 2 12.34 17.83 18.75
CA GLU A 2 13.54 17.30 18.12
C GLU A 2 13.39 17.41 16.60
N CYS A 3 14.41 17.92 15.93
CA CYS A 3 14.42 17.96 14.47
C CYS A 3 14.54 16.54 13.95
N LEU A 4 13.55 16.09 13.16
CA LEU A 4 13.70 14.92 12.29
C LEU A 4 15.02 15.06 11.52
N ASN A 5 15.88 14.04 11.60
CA ASN A 5 17.26 14.10 11.13
C ASN A 5 17.31 14.03 9.60
N TYR A 6 16.90 15.13 8.95
CA TYR A 6 16.71 15.26 7.52
C TYR A 6 18.05 15.42 6.80
N ASN A 7 18.86 14.38 6.86
CA ASN A 7 20.13 14.29 6.15
C ASN A 7 19.82 14.09 4.66
N PRO A 8 19.97 15.10 3.78
CA PRO A 8 19.48 15.03 2.42
C PRO A 8 20.26 13.97 1.64
N LEU A 9 19.55 13.10 0.91
CA LEU A 9 20.19 12.10 0.05
C LEU A 9 21.17 12.81 -0.92
N PRO A 10 22.42 12.33 -1.07
CA PRO A 10 23.38 12.94 -1.99
C PRO A 10 22.78 13.12 -3.38
N LEU A 11 23.10 14.21 -4.09
CA LEU A 11 22.50 14.51 -5.40
C LEU A 11 22.59 13.33 -6.40
N LYS A 12 23.69 12.56 -6.34
CA LYS A 12 23.89 11.33 -7.12
C LYS A 12 22.88 10.22 -6.78
N GLU A 13 22.54 10.06 -5.51
CA GLU A 13 21.54 9.10 -5.00
C GLU A 13 20.11 9.50 -5.36
N MET A 14 19.81 10.81 -5.36
CA MET A 14 18.54 11.34 -5.87
C MET A 14 18.42 11.15 -7.38
N ALA A 15 19.48 11.43 -8.15
CA ALA A 15 19.51 11.26 -9.60
C ALA A 15 19.33 9.80 -10.02
N LEU A 16 20.00 8.85 -9.35
CA LEU A 16 19.84 7.42 -9.59
C LEU A 16 18.39 6.96 -9.37
N ARG A 17 17.76 7.35 -8.25
CA ARG A 17 16.34 7.07 -7.98
C ARG A 17 15.42 7.72 -9.01
N LYS A 18 15.72 8.94 -9.46
CA LYS A 18 14.89 9.60 -10.48
C LYS A 18 14.95 8.88 -11.83
N VAL A 19 16.14 8.46 -12.28
CA VAL A 19 16.29 7.63 -13.49
C VAL A 19 15.58 6.29 -13.34
N ALA A 20 15.76 5.60 -12.21
CA ALA A 20 15.07 4.34 -11.92
C ALA A 20 13.54 4.49 -11.90
N SER A 21 12.99 5.58 -11.35
CA SER A 21 11.54 5.86 -11.42
C SER A 21 11.03 6.06 -12.86
N VAL A 22 11.82 6.72 -13.72
CA VAL A 22 11.47 6.95 -15.14
C VAL A 22 11.60 5.67 -15.97
N LEU A 23 12.46 4.73 -15.57
CA LEU A 23 12.55 3.41 -16.17
C LEU A 23 11.36 2.52 -15.79
N TRP A 24 11.00 2.46 -14.50
CA TRP A 24 9.89 1.65 -14.01
C TRP A 24 8.52 2.06 -14.57
N MET A 25 8.35 3.33 -14.95
CA MET A 25 7.09 3.88 -15.49
C MET A 25 7.02 3.85 -17.04
N GLN A 26 7.77 2.96 -17.71
CA GLN A 26 7.69 2.78 -19.17
C GLN A 26 6.71 1.66 -19.53
N GLN A 27 5.88 1.88 -20.56
CA GLN A 27 4.72 1.00 -20.84
C GLN A 27 5.08 -0.47 -21.01
N ASP A 28 6.18 -0.80 -21.70
CA ASP A 28 6.62 -2.19 -21.90
C ASP A 28 7.15 -2.87 -20.62
N ILE A 29 7.59 -2.08 -19.64
CA ILE A 29 7.96 -2.55 -18.30
C ILE A 29 6.70 -2.69 -17.42
N LEU A 30 5.73 -1.78 -17.54
CA LEU A 30 4.43 -1.87 -16.84
C LEU A 30 3.60 -3.06 -17.32
N ILE A 31 3.53 -3.31 -18.64
CA ILE A 31 2.86 -4.47 -19.23
C ILE A 31 3.53 -5.77 -18.77
N ALA A 32 4.87 -5.82 -18.74
CA ALA A 32 5.61 -6.97 -18.20
C ALA A 32 5.42 -7.16 -16.68
N LEU A 33 5.21 -6.07 -15.93
CA LEU A 33 4.92 -6.11 -14.50
C LEU A 33 3.48 -6.53 -14.20
N LYS A 34 2.54 -6.26 -15.11
CA LYS A 34 1.15 -6.76 -15.06
C LYS A 34 1.14 -8.28 -15.21
N SER A 35 1.77 -8.79 -16.26
CA SER A 35 1.83 -10.23 -16.58
C SER A 35 2.69 -11.03 -15.61
N PHE A 36 3.70 -10.41 -14.98
CA PHE A 36 4.53 -11.01 -13.93
C PHE A 36 3.67 -11.75 -12.88
N PRO A 37 3.72 -13.10 -12.81
CA PRO A 37 2.80 -13.86 -11.99
C PRO A 37 3.16 -13.63 -10.52
N GLN A 38 2.16 -13.27 -9.72
CA GLN A 38 2.36 -13.11 -8.29
C GLN A 38 2.52 -14.49 -7.67
N LYS A 39 3.70 -14.80 -7.11
CA LYS A 39 3.83 -15.85 -6.10
C LYS A 39 2.96 -15.44 -4.92
N PHE A 40 1.74 -15.97 -4.84
CA PHE A 40 0.97 -15.92 -3.61
C PHE A 40 1.70 -16.78 -2.56
N PHE A 41 1.97 -16.21 -1.39
CA PHE A 41 2.70 -16.87 -0.29
C PHE A 41 1.91 -18.01 0.40
N PHE A 42 0.94 -18.62 -0.31
CA PHE A 42 -0.08 -19.52 0.23
C PHE A 42 -0.44 -20.70 -0.70
N THR A 43 0.31 -20.93 -1.79
CA THR A 43 0.03 -22.03 -2.74
C THR A 43 1.30 -22.68 -3.28
N ASP A 44 1.47 -23.98 -3.07
CA ASP A 44 2.48 -24.86 -3.72
C ASP A 44 2.24 -25.07 -5.24
N GLY A 45 1.53 -24.14 -5.90
CA GLY A 45 1.30 -24.18 -7.33
C GLY A 45 2.60 -23.97 -8.09
N LYS A 46 2.91 -24.86 -9.04
CA LYS A 46 3.99 -24.64 -10.01
C LYS A 46 3.81 -23.30 -10.69
N VAL A 47 4.85 -22.46 -10.65
CA VAL A 47 4.87 -21.17 -11.34
C VAL A 47 4.61 -21.42 -12.83
N PRO A 48 3.63 -20.76 -13.47
CA PRO A 48 3.49 -20.81 -14.92
C PRO A 48 4.74 -20.21 -15.57
N GLU A 49 5.40 -20.98 -16.44
CA GLU A 49 6.48 -20.47 -17.28
C GLU A 49 5.91 -19.46 -18.28
N ILE A 50 5.93 -18.18 -17.93
CA ILE A 50 5.50 -17.12 -18.84
C ILE A 50 6.63 -16.88 -19.85
N GLY A 51 6.38 -17.23 -21.10
CA GLY A 51 7.28 -16.94 -22.21
C GLY A 51 7.39 -15.44 -22.49
N GLY A 52 8.38 -14.79 -21.90
CA GLY A 52 8.70 -13.38 -22.12
C GLY A 52 9.71 -12.83 -21.11
N GLU A 53 10.39 -11.74 -21.46
CA GLU A 53 11.28 -11.02 -20.54
C GLU A 53 10.46 -10.42 -19.38
N THR A 54 10.94 -10.61 -18.15
CA THR A 54 10.38 -9.96 -16.95
C THR A 54 10.55 -8.45 -16.99
N ALA A 55 9.76 -7.74 -16.17
CA ALA A 55 9.89 -6.30 -15.99
C ALA A 55 11.31 -5.91 -15.52
N GLU A 56 11.90 -6.70 -14.62
CA GLU A 56 13.28 -6.54 -14.17
C GLU A 56 14.29 -6.69 -15.32
N GLU A 57 14.21 -7.76 -16.12
CA GLU A 57 15.12 -8.00 -17.26
C GLU A 57 15.02 -6.91 -18.32
N LYS A 58 13.80 -6.49 -18.70
CA LYS A 58 13.59 -5.34 -19.59
C LYS A 58 14.25 -4.08 -19.04
N THR A 59 14.15 -3.86 -17.73
CA THR A 59 14.72 -2.68 -17.10
C THR A 59 16.25 -2.74 -17.07
N TYR A 60 16.85 -3.88 -16.73
CA TYR A 60 18.30 -4.07 -16.75
C TYR A 60 18.87 -4.02 -18.17
N TYR A 61 18.16 -4.55 -19.17
CA TYR A 61 18.49 -4.40 -20.59
C TYR A 61 18.58 -2.92 -20.95
N LYS A 62 17.57 -2.10 -20.61
CA LYS A 62 17.60 -0.66 -20.89
C LYS A 62 18.74 0.05 -20.17
N ILE A 63 19.04 -0.30 -18.92
CA ILE A 63 20.20 0.24 -18.19
C ILE A 63 21.52 -0.12 -18.90
N SER A 64 21.65 -1.34 -19.45
CA SER A 64 22.86 -1.75 -20.19
C SER A 64 23.15 -0.87 -21.42
N LYS A 65 22.10 -0.34 -22.07
CA LYS A 65 22.17 0.54 -23.25
C LYS A 65 22.46 2.01 -22.93
N LEU A 66 22.39 2.43 -21.66
CA LEU A 66 22.70 3.81 -21.28
C LEU A 66 24.22 4.07 -21.43
N LEU A 67 24.58 5.23 -21.97
CA LEU A 67 25.97 5.67 -22.13
C LEU A 67 26.56 6.18 -20.79
N LEU A 68 26.62 5.27 -19.81
CA LEU A 68 27.11 5.53 -18.45
C LEU A 68 28.31 4.63 -18.13
N PRO A 69 29.25 5.06 -17.26
CA PRO A 69 30.31 4.18 -16.75
C PRO A 69 29.73 2.95 -16.02
N GLU A 70 30.38 1.80 -16.14
CA GLU A 70 29.88 0.52 -15.57
C GLU A 70 29.67 0.58 -14.04
N SER A 71 30.51 1.32 -13.32
CA SER A 71 30.34 1.56 -11.87
C SER A 71 29.10 2.39 -11.51
N LEU A 72 28.57 3.15 -12.48
CA LEU A 72 27.30 3.88 -12.36
C LEU A 72 26.12 3.03 -12.84
N LYS A 73 26.28 2.24 -13.90
CA LYS A 73 25.27 1.24 -14.32
C LYS A 73 24.97 0.24 -13.20
N LYS A 74 26.00 -0.31 -12.54
CA LYS A 74 25.82 -1.22 -11.39
C LYS A 74 24.97 -0.57 -10.29
N ARG A 75 25.33 0.63 -9.84
CA ARG A 75 24.54 1.37 -8.83
C ARG A 75 23.11 1.67 -9.28
N LEU A 76 22.89 1.90 -10.58
CA LEU A 76 21.54 2.09 -11.12
C LEU A 76 20.76 0.77 -11.11
N ILE A 77 21.37 -0.36 -11.47
CA ILE A 77 20.77 -1.70 -11.34
C ILE A 77 20.41 -1.98 -9.87
N ASP A 78 21.33 -1.78 -8.93
CA ASP A 78 21.12 -1.99 -7.49
C ASP A 78 19.94 -1.13 -6.97
N THR A 79 19.92 0.16 -7.32
CA THR A 79 18.83 1.09 -6.99
C THR A 79 17.49 0.61 -7.58
N THR A 80 17.51 0.23 -8.87
CA THR A 80 16.32 -0.15 -9.63
C THR A 80 15.72 -1.47 -9.13
N LYS A 81 16.56 -2.44 -8.74
CA LYS A 81 16.14 -3.69 -8.08
C LYS A 81 15.38 -3.39 -6.79
N HIS A 82 15.91 -2.51 -5.93
CA HIS A 82 15.23 -2.14 -4.68
C HIS A 82 13.88 -1.44 -4.93
N MET A 83 13.82 -0.52 -5.90
CA MET A 83 12.58 0.16 -6.28
C MET A 83 11.53 -0.83 -6.86
N GLY A 84 11.97 -1.81 -7.65
CA GLY A 84 11.12 -2.88 -8.18
C GLY A 84 10.49 -3.76 -7.10
N ILE A 85 11.27 -4.11 -6.07
CA ILE A 85 10.76 -4.83 -4.89
C ILE A 85 9.67 -4.02 -4.21
N LYS A 86 9.90 -2.73 -3.91
CA LYS A 86 8.91 -1.84 -3.28
C LYS A 86 7.61 -1.74 -4.11
N LEU A 87 7.72 -1.71 -5.44
CA LEU A 87 6.59 -1.68 -6.37
C LEU A 87 5.82 -3.01 -6.41
N ARG A 88 6.51 -4.16 -6.48
CA ARG A 88 5.87 -5.48 -6.39
C ARG A 88 5.19 -5.68 -5.03
N THR A 89 5.79 -5.26 -3.93
CA THR A 89 5.17 -5.28 -2.59
C THR A 89 3.91 -4.42 -2.55
N TRP A 90 3.93 -3.19 -3.10
CA TRP A 90 2.74 -2.34 -3.19
C TRP A 90 1.62 -3.00 -3.99
N ARG A 91 1.92 -3.56 -5.17
CA ARG A 91 0.95 -4.26 -6.04
C ARG A 91 0.32 -5.47 -5.34
N VAL A 92 1.13 -6.32 -4.71
CA VAL A 92 0.65 -7.52 -3.99
C VAL A 92 -0.23 -7.12 -2.79
N PHE A 93 0.21 -6.14 -1.98
CA PHE A 93 -0.57 -5.68 -0.84
C PHE A 93 -1.96 -5.14 -1.25
N HIS A 94 -2.02 -4.34 -2.32
CA HIS A 94 -3.29 -3.80 -2.80
C HIS A 94 -4.19 -4.88 -3.40
N LYS A 95 -3.65 -5.82 -4.20
CA LYS A 95 -4.46 -6.92 -4.75
C LYS A 95 -5.09 -7.76 -3.62
N ILE A 96 -4.33 -8.08 -2.57
CA ILE A 96 -4.84 -8.82 -1.41
C ILE A 96 -5.92 -8.03 -0.65
N TYR A 97 -5.74 -6.73 -0.43
CA TYR A 97 -6.72 -5.92 0.32
C TYR A 97 -8.01 -5.69 -0.47
N LEU A 98 -7.89 -5.38 -1.76
CA LEU A 98 -9.00 -5.00 -2.63
C LEU A 98 -9.86 -6.21 -3.05
N ASN A 99 -9.25 -7.37 -3.29
CA ASN A 99 -9.90 -8.56 -3.87
C ASN A 99 -10.32 -9.59 -2.81
N PHE A 100 -10.39 -9.19 -1.53
CA PHE A 100 -10.60 -10.12 -0.41
C PHE A 100 -11.94 -10.88 -0.46
N TYR A 101 -12.94 -10.38 -1.19
CA TYR A 101 -14.16 -11.10 -1.55
C TYR A 101 -14.66 -10.74 -2.97
N GLU A 102 -14.88 -11.78 -3.77
CA GLU A 102 -15.68 -11.87 -5.01
C GLU A 102 -15.25 -11.08 -6.25
N ASP A 103 -14.85 -9.80 -6.14
CA ASP A 103 -14.49 -8.97 -7.30
C ASP A 103 -12.96 -8.87 -7.46
N GLU A 104 -12.39 -9.51 -8.50
CA GLU A 104 -10.97 -9.34 -8.85
C GLU A 104 -10.71 -8.00 -9.53
N ILE A 105 -10.26 -7.02 -8.75
CA ILE A 105 -9.71 -5.77 -9.27
C ILE A 105 -8.29 -6.08 -9.77
N ASP A 106 -8.05 -5.90 -11.07
CA ASP A 106 -6.71 -6.00 -11.63
C ASP A 106 -5.92 -4.71 -11.35
N ILE A 107 -4.66 -4.87 -10.97
CA ILE A 107 -3.71 -3.77 -10.91
C ILE A 107 -2.93 -3.83 -12.21
N ASP A 108 -3.53 -3.16 -13.19
CA ASP A 108 -3.14 -3.11 -14.59
C ASP A 108 -2.08 -2.02 -14.86
N GLU A 109 -1.72 -1.83 -16.13
CA GLU A 109 -0.78 -0.79 -16.54
C GLU A 109 -1.27 0.63 -16.18
N HIS A 110 -2.56 0.93 -16.30
CA HIS A 110 -3.11 2.26 -16.05
C HIS A 110 -3.20 2.62 -14.56
N VAL A 111 -3.43 1.63 -13.70
CA VAL A 111 -3.30 1.76 -12.24
C VAL A 111 -1.83 1.92 -11.84
N LEU A 112 -0.91 1.18 -12.49
CA LEU A 112 0.53 1.31 -12.24
C LEU A 112 1.12 2.64 -12.73
N GLU A 113 0.59 3.22 -13.81
CA GLU A 113 0.96 4.57 -14.30
C GLU A 113 0.75 5.69 -13.25
N LYS A 114 -0.14 5.50 -12.27
CA LYS A 114 -0.41 6.50 -11.20
C LYS A 114 0.54 6.40 -10.00
N VAL A 115 1.48 5.45 -10.02
CA VAL A 115 2.41 5.23 -8.90
C VAL A 115 3.33 6.42 -8.70
N SER A 116 3.07 7.18 -7.64
CA SER A 116 3.95 8.25 -7.17
C SER A 116 5.10 7.66 -6.35
N TRP A 117 6.31 8.18 -6.55
CA TRP A 117 7.52 7.76 -5.83
C TRP A 117 7.94 8.79 -4.78
N THR A 118 8.49 8.32 -3.66
CA THR A 118 9.16 9.17 -2.66
C THR A 118 10.57 9.57 -3.12
N THR A 119 11.18 10.54 -2.44
CA THR A 119 12.62 10.84 -2.60
C THR A 119 13.52 9.68 -2.16
N THR A 120 13.06 8.78 -1.29
CA THR A 120 13.76 7.55 -0.87
C THR A 120 13.71 6.43 -1.91
N GLY A 121 12.89 6.53 -2.95
CA GLY A 121 12.70 5.48 -3.98
C GLY A 121 11.65 4.44 -3.61
N GLU A 122 10.76 4.75 -2.67
CA GLU A 122 9.65 3.89 -2.28
C GLU A 122 8.37 4.38 -2.96
N VAL A 123 7.34 3.53 -3.06
CA VAL A 123 6.03 3.99 -3.50
C VAL A 123 5.45 4.93 -2.43
N HIS A 124 5.02 6.12 -2.83
CA HIS A 124 4.35 7.06 -1.95
C HIS A 124 2.86 6.67 -1.88
N TYR A 125 2.55 5.73 -0.99
CA TYR A 125 1.24 5.05 -0.87
C TYR A 125 0.05 6.04 -0.91
N LEU A 126 0.01 7.03 -0.02
CA LEU A 126 -1.09 8.00 0.09
C LEU A 126 -1.32 8.79 -1.22
N LYS A 127 -0.30 9.52 -1.71
CA LYS A 127 -0.37 10.25 -3.00
C LYS A 127 -0.77 9.38 -4.18
N THR A 128 -0.28 8.13 -4.24
CA THR A 128 -0.69 7.20 -5.29
C THR A 128 -2.20 6.94 -5.23
N SER A 129 -2.77 6.81 -4.03
CA SER A 129 -4.21 6.64 -3.83
C SER A 129 -5.03 7.92 -4.11
N GLU A 130 -4.53 9.09 -3.70
CA GLU A 130 -5.12 10.40 -4.03
C GLU A 130 -5.17 10.60 -5.57
N GLU A 131 -4.11 10.21 -6.28
CA GLU A 131 -4.00 10.32 -7.74
C GLU A 131 -4.87 9.27 -8.47
N LEU A 132 -4.97 8.04 -7.96
CA LEU A 132 -5.90 7.01 -8.47
C LEU A 132 -7.37 7.43 -8.30
N LEU A 133 -7.75 7.96 -7.14
CA LEU A 133 -9.11 8.45 -6.86
C LEU A 133 -9.47 9.66 -7.73
N SER A 134 -8.49 10.49 -8.09
CA SER A 134 -8.68 11.68 -8.92
C SER A 134 -8.71 11.40 -10.44
N SER A 135 -8.30 10.21 -10.89
CA SER A 135 -8.04 9.94 -12.33
C SER A 135 -9.02 9.00 -13.02
N ASN A 136 -10.11 8.59 -12.35
CA ASN A 136 -11.15 7.69 -12.88
C ASN A 136 -10.62 6.35 -13.44
N THR A 137 -9.41 5.93 -13.07
CA THR A 137 -8.80 4.66 -13.48
C THR A 137 -9.29 3.45 -12.66
N ILE A 138 -10.10 3.69 -11.64
CA ILE A 138 -10.69 2.68 -10.76
C ILE A 138 -12.19 2.93 -10.65
N ASP A 139 -12.98 1.87 -10.52
CA ASP A 139 -14.42 1.99 -10.29
C ASP A 139 -14.72 2.54 -8.88
N ILE A 140 -15.96 2.99 -8.65
CA ILE A 140 -16.40 3.55 -7.38
C ILE A 140 -16.31 2.57 -6.18
N GLY A 141 -16.49 1.26 -6.40
CA GLY A 141 -16.31 0.25 -5.36
C GLY A 141 -14.85 0.10 -4.96
N THR A 142 -13.94 0.06 -5.93
CA THR A 142 -12.48 0.14 -5.69
C THR A 142 -12.09 1.46 -5.03
N GLY A 143 -12.64 2.58 -5.51
CA GLY A 143 -12.43 3.91 -4.94
C GLY A 143 -12.83 3.98 -3.47
N TYR A 144 -14.02 3.49 -3.11
CA TYR A 144 -14.46 3.38 -1.73
C TYR A 144 -13.55 2.48 -0.88
N LYS A 145 -13.14 1.29 -1.38
CA LYS A 145 -12.19 0.40 -0.67
C LYS A 145 -10.83 1.10 -0.43
N LEU A 146 -10.32 1.80 -1.45
CA LEU A 146 -9.01 2.48 -1.41
C LEU A 146 -9.04 3.73 -0.52
N ALA A 147 -10.07 4.57 -0.65
CA ALA A 147 -10.31 5.69 0.24
C ALA A 147 -10.51 5.23 1.70
N SER A 148 -11.15 4.07 1.91
CA SER A 148 -11.31 3.46 3.23
C SER A 148 -10.00 2.98 3.83
N LEU A 149 -9.13 2.35 3.02
CA LEU A 149 -7.79 1.88 3.39
C LEU A 149 -6.87 3.04 3.81
N TYR A 150 -6.95 4.16 3.08
CA TYR A 150 -6.18 5.37 3.34
C TYR A 150 -6.92 6.41 4.19
N CYS A 151 -8.10 6.07 4.69
CA CYS A 151 -8.94 6.91 5.54
C CYS A 151 -9.17 8.34 5.02
N LEU A 152 -9.32 8.47 3.70
CA LEU A 152 -9.55 9.74 3.02
C LEU A 152 -11.01 10.15 3.21
N GLU A 153 -11.37 10.60 4.42
CA GLU A 153 -12.76 10.73 4.92
C GLU A 153 -13.72 11.42 3.93
N GLU A 154 -13.29 12.48 3.26
CA GLU A 154 -14.08 13.18 2.23
C GLU A 154 -14.38 12.27 1.02
N HIS A 155 -13.36 11.59 0.48
CA HIS A 155 -13.50 10.63 -0.62
C HIS A 155 -14.35 9.42 -0.21
N VAL A 156 -14.19 8.93 1.03
CA VAL A 156 -15.04 7.84 1.56
C VAL A 156 -16.51 8.27 1.60
N ARG A 157 -16.81 9.47 2.10
CA ARG A 157 -18.17 10.00 2.17
C ARG A 157 -18.78 10.23 0.78
N LEU A 158 -18.01 10.75 -0.17
CA LEU A 158 -18.44 10.94 -1.57
C LEU A 158 -18.74 9.59 -2.25
N SER A 159 -17.78 8.66 -2.25
CA SER A 159 -18.00 7.33 -2.83
C SER A 159 -19.14 6.57 -2.14
N TRP A 160 -19.31 6.73 -0.82
CA TRP A 160 -20.44 6.11 -0.11
C TRP A 160 -21.81 6.66 -0.54
N ALA A 161 -21.92 7.96 -0.81
CA ALA A 161 -23.16 8.58 -1.28
C ALA A 161 -23.54 8.10 -2.70
N GLU A 162 -22.54 7.93 -3.58
CA GLU A 162 -22.72 7.51 -4.97
C GLU A 162 -22.80 5.98 -5.15
N LEU A 163 -22.38 5.17 -4.17
CA LEU A 163 -22.38 3.71 -4.28
C LEU A 163 -23.81 3.12 -4.45
N PRO A 164 -24.03 2.20 -5.42
CA PRO A 164 -25.29 1.48 -5.56
C PRO A 164 -25.69 0.74 -4.29
N GLU A 165 -26.99 0.68 -3.98
CA GLU A 165 -27.49 0.13 -2.73
C GLU A 165 -27.09 -1.34 -2.52
N VAL A 166 -27.12 -2.15 -3.59
CA VAL A 166 -26.66 -3.55 -3.59
C VAL A 166 -25.20 -3.65 -3.14
N THR A 167 -24.34 -2.75 -3.63
CA THR A 167 -22.91 -2.70 -3.25
C THR A 167 -22.75 -2.19 -1.83
N ARG A 168 -23.52 -1.20 -1.39
CA ARG A 168 -23.52 -0.73 0.02
C ARG A 168 -23.91 -1.84 0.99
N ARG A 169 -24.92 -2.65 0.67
CA ARG A 169 -25.32 -3.82 1.49
C ARG A 169 -24.16 -4.80 1.70
N ARG A 170 -23.29 -5.04 0.70
CA ARG A 170 -22.08 -5.87 0.87
C ARG A 170 -21.14 -5.33 1.96
N PHE A 171 -21.02 -4.01 2.11
CA PHE A 171 -20.15 -3.40 3.12
C PHE A 171 -20.69 -3.46 4.57
N TYR A 172 -21.99 -3.72 4.77
CA TYR A 172 -22.56 -4.04 6.09
C TYR A 172 -22.37 -5.51 6.50
N LEU A 173 -22.09 -6.40 5.55
CA LEU A 173 -22.02 -7.85 5.78
C LEU A 173 -20.58 -8.38 5.91
N GLY A 174 -19.58 -7.51 5.88
CA GLY A 174 -18.17 -7.86 5.80
C GLY A 174 -17.50 -8.22 7.13
N PHE A 175 -16.35 -8.91 7.04
CA PHE A 175 -15.55 -9.29 8.21
C PHE A 175 -14.90 -8.08 8.90
N ARG A 176 -14.95 -8.07 10.24
CA ARG A 176 -14.63 -6.93 11.12
C ARG A 176 -13.23 -6.28 10.98
N MET A 177 -12.30 -6.87 10.22
CA MET A 177 -10.87 -6.49 10.26
C MET A 177 -10.46 -5.41 9.26
N ASN A 178 -11.29 -5.05 8.28
CA ASN A 178 -10.98 -4.01 7.29
C ASN A 178 -11.85 -2.75 7.48
N LEU A 179 -11.22 -1.58 7.48
CA LEU A 179 -11.87 -0.27 7.68
C LEU A 179 -13.07 0.00 6.76
N GLN A 180 -13.07 -0.52 5.52
CA GLN A 180 -14.17 -0.40 4.56
C GLN A 180 -15.53 -0.92 5.08
N TYR A 181 -15.53 -1.76 6.12
CA TYR A 181 -16.73 -2.27 6.79
C TYR A 181 -17.10 -1.50 8.07
N TRP A 182 -16.23 -0.62 8.57
CA TRP A 182 -16.51 0.27 9.71
C TRP A 182 -17.08 1.61 9.26
N TRP A 183 -16.59 2.13 8.13
CA TRP A 183 -17.03 3.39 7.53
C TRP A 183 -18.56 3.53 7.33
N PRO A 184 -19.34 2.49 6.95
CA PRO A 184 -20.80 2.62 6.81
C PRO A 184 -21.48 3.03 8.12
N TYR A 185 -21.10 2.36 9.22
CA TYR A 185 -21.62 2.63 10.56
C TYR A 185 -21.16 3.99 11.09
N PHE A 186 -19.90 4.38 10.81
CA PHE A 186 -19.39 5.71 11.18
C PHE A 186 -20.09 6.86 10.43
N ILE A 187 -20.38 6.68 9.13
CA ILE A 187 -21.11 7.69 8.35
C ILE A 187 -22.54 7.84 8.84
N ASN A 188 -23.19 6.72 9.19
CA ASN A 188 -24.57 6.69 9.70
C ASN A 188 -24.72 7.03 11.20
N GLN A 189 -23.62 7.16 11.95
CA GLN A 189 -23.61 7.35 13.42
C GLN A 189 -24.23 6.15 14.20
N GLU A 190 -23.99 4.94 13.71
CA GLU A 190 -24.46 3.68 14.31
C GLU A 190 -23.50 3.17 15.41
N ASP A 191 -23.37 3.93 16.49
CA ASP A 191 -22.41 3.67 17.58
C ASP A 191 -22.53 2.28 18.21
N SER A 192 -23.74 1.71 18.26
CA SER A 192 -23.98 0.34 18.76
C SER A 192 -23.35 -0.72 17.86
N HIS A 193 -23.39 -0.54 16.54
CA HIS A 193 -22.70 -1.42 15.60
C HIS A 193 -21.19 -1.21 15.63
N LEU A 194 -20.71 0.03 15.74
CA LEU A 194 -19.28 0.32 15.94
C LEU A 194 -18.73 -0.37 17.22
N ALA A 195 -19.47 -0.31 18.33
CA ALA A 195 -19.13 -1.04 19.56
C ALA A 195 -19.10 -2.57 19.34
N SER A 196 -20.04 -3.10 18.55
CA SER A 196 -20.06 -4.53 18.20
C SER A 196 -18.85 -4.96 17.36
N LEU A 197 -18.36 -4.12 16.44
CA LEU A 197 -17.14 -4.35 15.66
C LEU A 197 -15.89 -4.23 16.53
N ALA A 198 -15.89 -3.25 17.43
CA ALA A 198 -14.82 -2.94 18.38
C ALA A 198 -14.57 -4.00 19.45
N THR A 199 -15.53 -4.93 19.66
CA THR A 199 -15.40 -6.02 20.63
C THR A 199 -14.50 -7.13 20.06
N PRO A 200 -13.28 -7.33 20.57
CA PRO A 200 -12.40 -8.43 20.16
C PRO A 200 -12.90 -9.76 20.75
N TYR A 201 -12.39 -10.88 20.25
CA TYR A 201 -12.47 -12.16 20.96
C TYR A 201 -11.50 -12.15 22.17
N GLY A 202 -11.89 -11.48 23.25
CA GLY A 202 -11.18 -11.50 24.54
C GLY A 202 -10.22 -10.34 24.82
N GLY A 203 -10.58 -9.10 24.47
CA GLY A 203 -9.80 -7.89 24.79
C GLY A 203 -10.66 -6.64 24.95
N ASP A 204 -10.04 -5.50 25.23
CA ASP A 204 -10.73 -4.21 25.43
C ASP A 204 -11.34 -3.64 24.14
N MET A 205 -12.39 -2.83 24.30
CA MET A 205 -13.24 -2.35 23.19
C MET A 205 -12.62 -1.14 22.46
N LEU A 206 -11.89 -1.40 21.37
CA LEU A 206 -11.20 -0.37 20.57
C LEU A 206 -12.19 0.53 19.80
N ARG A 207 -12.34 1.79 20.21
CA ARG A 207 -13.21 2.75 19.48
C ARG A 207 -12.74 2.96 18.04
N PHE A 208 -13.64 3.33 17.13
CA PHE A 208 -13.33 3.49 15.70
C PHE A 208 -12.11 4.39 15.42
N ASN A 209 -12.01 5.56 16.08
CA ASN A 209 -10.84 6.44 15.92
C ASN A 209 -9.54 5.76 16.38
N GLN A 210 -9.60 4.90 17.41
CA GLN A 210 -8.45 4.18 17.94
C GLN A 210 -7.98 3.11 16.94
N PHE A 211 -8.92 2.25 16.49
CA PHE A 211 -8.65 1.25 15.46
C PHE A 211 -8.14 1.90 14.15
N ALA A 212 -8.76 3.00 13.71
CA ALA A 212 -8.34 3.74 12.53
C ALA A 212 -6.96 4.40 12.69
N PHE A 213 -6.61 4.90 13.88
CA PHE A 213 -5.25 5.37 14.19
C PHE A 213 -4.23 4.24 14.12
N GLU A 214 -4.45 3.14 14.85
CA GLU A 214 -3.50 2.02 14.94
C GLU A 214 -3.30 1.35 13.57
N PHE A 215 -4.38 1.13 12.83
CA PHE A 215 -4.34 0.63 11.45
C PHE A 215 -3.61 1.60 10.51
N SER A 216 -3.94 2.91 10.56
CA SER A 216 -3.27 3.91 9.70
C SER A 216 -1.77 4.00 10.00
N THR A 217 -1.40 3.93 11.27
CA THR A 217 0.01 3.97 11.71
C THR A 217 0.77 2.73 11.24
N LYS A 218 0.17 1.53 11.37
CA LYS A 218 0.70 0.27 10.81
C LYS A 218 0.83 0.29 9.27
N LYS A 219 0.15 1.22 8.58
CA LYS A 219 0.26 1.42 7.11
C LYS A 219 1.09 2.67 6.72
N GLY A 220 1.74 3.34 7.66
CA GLY A 220 2.53 4.55 7.41
C GLY A 220 1.71 5.73 6.86
N ASN A 221 0.39 5.72 7.11
CA ASN A 221 -0.55 6.66 6.52
C ASN A 221 -0.64 7.96 7.35
N LYS A 222 -0.52 9.12 6.70
CA LYS A 222 -0.66 10.45 7.34
C LYS A 222 -2.02 10.65 8.01
N ALA A 223 -3.08 9.98 7.55
CA ALA A 223 -4.40 10.04 8.18
C ALA A 223 -4.38 9.55 9.65
N ALA A 224 -3.37 8.78 10.07
CA ALA A 224 -3.12 8.47 11.47
C ALA A 224 -3.15 9.73 12.34
N LEU A 225 -2.48 10.82 11.93
CA LEU A 225 -2.46 12.07 12.69
C LEU A 225 -3.87 12.65 12.89
N SER A 226 -4.73 12.54 11.87
CA SER A 226 -6.12 12.99 11.92
C SER A 226 -6.98 12.19 12.90
N PHE A 227 -6.77 10.87 13.01
CA PHE A 227 -7.45 10.08 14.05
C PHE A 227 -6.84 10.28 15.42
N PHE A 228 -5.52 10.40 15.53
CA PHE A 228 -4.83 10.68 16.78
C PHE A 228 -5.35 11.98 17.41
N GLN A 229 -5.62 13.02 16.62
CA GLN A 229 -6.24 14.24 17.11
C GLN A 229 -7.66 14.02 17.67
N LYS A 230 -8.43 13.09 17.08
CA LYS A 230 -9.79 12.69 17.51
C LYS A 230 -9.82 11.74 18.73
N LEU A 231 -8.67 11.34 19.29
CA LEU A 231 -8.58 10.51 20.51
C LEU A 231 -8.59 11.35 21.80
N THR A 232 -9.14 10.80 22.87
CA THR A 232 -8.94 11.27 24.26
C THR A 232 -7.50 11.05 24.74
N SER A 233 -7.10 11.67 25.86
CA SER A 233 -5.73 11.54 26.40
C SER A 233 -5.35 10.10 26.77
N GLU A 234 -6.30 9.32 27.30
CA GLU A 234 -6.12 7.92 27.69
C GLU A 234 -5.99 7.00 26.47
N GLU A 235 -6.91 7.13 25.50
CA GLU A 235 -6.85 6.40 24.24
C GLU A 235 -5.52 6.66 23.50
N LYS A 236 -4.97 7.88 23.55
CA LYS A 236 -3.69 8.25 22.93
C LYS A 236 -2.51 7.43 23.48
N GLU A 237 -2.45 7.22 24.80
CA GLU A 237 -1.34 6.51 25.44
C GLU A 237 -1.36 5.02 25.06
N VAL A 238 -2.51 4.37 25.23
CA VAL A 238 -2.74 2.96 24.82
C VAL A 238 -2.45 2.78 23.33
N SER A 239 -2.95 3.68 22.49
CA SER A 239 -2.74 3.66 21.04
C SER A 239 -1.27 3.78 20.64
N LEU A 240 -0.51 4.66 21.29
CA LEU A 240 0.91 4.84 20.99
C LEU A 240 1.73 3.60 21.36
N ILE A 241 1.41 2.96 22.49
CA ILE A 241 2.06 1.71 22.90
C ILE A 241 1.76 0.60 21.89
N SER A 242 0.48 0.40 21.54
CA SER A 242 0.07 -0.59 20.52
C SER A 242 0.75 -0.34 19.17
N ALA A 243 0.61 0.88 18.63
CA ALA A 243 1.15 1.22 17.32
C ALA A 243 2.69 1.14 17.26
N THR A 244 3.39 1.50 18.35
CA THR A 244 4.85 1.35 18.45
C THR A 244 5.25 -0.13 18.42
N GLY A 245 4.59 -0.98 19.20
CA GLY A 245 4.83 -2.44 19.17
C GLY A 245 4.55 -3.05 17.79
N GLN A 246 3.48 -2.63 17.13
CA GLN A 246 3.15 -3.06 15.76
C GLN A 246 4.19 -2.60 14.72
N ILE A 247 4.85 -1.45 14.91
CA ILE A 247 5.94 -0.99 14.04
C ILE A 247 7.19 -1.85 14.24
N PHE A 248 7.61 -2.13 15.48
CA PHE A 248 8.77 -2.98 15.76
C PHE A 248 8.60 -4.38 15.18
N LEU A 249 7.47 -5.04 15.48
CA LEU A 249 7.16 -6.37 14.95
C LEU A 249 7.14 -6.39 13.40
N TYR A 250 6.64 -5.32 12.77
CA TYR A 250 6.65 -5.23 11.30
C TYR A 250 8.07 -5.07 10.73
N GLN A 251 8.97 -4.37 11.42
CA GLN A 251 10.37 -4.25 10.99
C GLN A 251 11.12 -5.59 11.10
N GLU A 252 10.90 -6.35 12.18
CA GLU A 252 11.50 -7.68 12.37
C GLU A 252 11.01 -8.68 11.32
N ASN A 253 9.68 -8.80 11.13
CA ASN A 253 9.09 -9.72 10.13
C ASN A 253 9.54 -9.41 8.69
N VAL A 254 9.74 -8.13 8.35
CA VAL A 254 10.25 -7.72 7.02
C VAL A 254 11.73 -8.07 6.83
N ILE A 255 12.50 -8.26 7.90
CA ILE A 255 13.90 -8.71 7.85
C ILE A 255 13.97 -10.24 7.73
N GLU A 256 13.16 -10.99 8.51
CA GLU A 256 13.13 -12.46 8.47
C GLU A 256 12.71 -12.99 7.09
N LEU A 257 11.62 -12.46 6.53
CA LEU A 257 11.17 -12.75 5.15
C LEU A 257 12.20 -12.37 4.07
N TYR A 258 13.16 -11.51 4.39
CA TYR A 258 14.27 -11.14 3.50
C TYR A 258 15.39 -12.17 3.55
N HIS A 259 15.70 -12.71 4.73
CA HIS A 259 16.76 -13.69 4.92
C HIS A 259 16.42 -15.08 4.36
N GLU A 260 15.16 -15.49 4.47
CA GLU A 260 14.70 -16.84 4.09
C GLU A 260 14.57 -17.04 2.56
N TYR A 261 14.42 -15.96 1.77
CA TYR A 261 14.07 -16.06 0.34
C TYR A 261 15.01 -15.35 -0.66
N PHE A 262 16.04 -14.63 -0.20
CA PHE A 262 17.01 -13.94 -1.07
C PHE A 262 18.48 -14.36 -0.89
N ASN A 263 18.76 -15.40 -0.09
CA ASN A 263 20.09 -15.99 0.04
C ASN A 263 20.29 -17.30 -0.76
N ASP A 264 19.19 -17.93 -1.20
CA ASP A 264 19.20 -19.19 -1.98
C ASP A 264 19.10 -18.95 -3.51
N SER A 265 19.76 -17.92 -4.02
CA SER A 265 19.81 -17.58 -5.46
C SER A 265 21.11 -16.91 -5.92
#